data_AF-A0A2F0AE03-F1
#
_entry.id   AF-A0A2F0AE03-F1
#
_cell.length_a   1.000
_cell.length_b   1.000
_cell.length_c   1.000
_cell.angle_alpha   90.00
_cell.angle_beta   90.00
_cell.angle_gamma   90.00
#
_symmetry.space_group_name_H-M   'P 1'
#
loop_
_entity.id
_entity.type
_entity.pdbx_description
1 polymer ?
#
loop_
_entity_poly.entity_id
_entity_poly.type
_entity_poly.pdbx_seq_one_letter_code
_entity_poly.pdbx_strand_id
1 'polypeptide(L)'
;MQKYIFLKINPGQLITDGLFKKSRNINYVGEFFIYLSFALLSMHWLTILILIVFVGIVWVPNMIKKDKSLSRYSEFKNYKSNSRIFL
;
A
#
# COMPACT_ATOMS: atom_id res chain seq x y z
N MET A 1 -5.31 -10.07 -2.01
CA MET A 1 -6.64 -10.72 -1.94
C MET A 1 -7.53 -10.21 -0.81
N GLN A 2 -7.08 -10.20 0.45
CA GLN A 2 -7.92 -9.83 1.62
C GLN A 2 -8.78 -8.57 1.43
N LYS A 3 -8.16 -7.43 1.10
CA LYS A 3 -8.90 -6.17 0.91
C LYS A 3 -10.01 -6.27 -0.15
N TYR A 4 -9.71 -6.92 -1.27
CA TYR A 4 -10.67 -7.08 -2.37
C TYR A 4 -11.89 -7.88 -1.91
N ILE A 5 -11.65 -8.99 -1.22
CA ILE A 5 -12.72 -9.86 -0.69
C ILE A 5 -13.59 -9.10 0.31
N PHE A 6 -12.98 -8.39 1.26
CA PHE A 6 -13.73 -7.60 2.25
C PHE A 6 -14.64 -6.56 1.59
N LEU A 7 -14.13 -5.79 0.63
CA LEU A 7 -14.92 -4.76 -0.05
C LEU A 7 -16.03 -5.36 -0.93
N LYS A 8 -15.84 -6.59 -1.42
CA LYS A 8 -16.84 -7.32 -2.19
C LYS A 8 -17.99 -7.81 -1.30
N ILE A 9 -17.67 -8.27 -0.08
CA ILE A 9 -18.65 -8.78 0.89
C ILE A 9 -19.36 -7.64 1.62
N ASN A 10 -18.66 -6.53 1.89
CA ASN A 10 -19.17 -5.36 2.60
C ASN A 10 -19.16 -4.13 1.66
N PRO A 11 -20.10 -4.03 0.70
CA PRO A 11 -20.16 -2.90 -0.21
C PRO A 11 -20.41 -1.60 0.56
N GLY A 12 -19.71 -0.53 0.18
CA GLY A 12 -19.85 0.79 0.81
C GLY A 12 -19.09 0.99 2.13
N GLN A 13 -18.44 -0.05 2.67
CA GLN A 13 -17.66 0.03 3.92
C GLN A 13 -16.14 -0.04 3.65
N LEU A 14 -15.35 0.83 4.29
CA LEU A 14 -13.89 0.75 4.23
C LEU A 14 -13.30 -0.06 5.38
N ILE A 15 -12.22 -0.78 5.07
CA ILE A 15 -11.35 -1.37 6.10
C ILE A 15 -10.49 -0.25 6.69
N THR A 16 -10.67 0.03 7.97
CA THR A 16 -9.98 1.12 8.69
C THR A 16 -9.31 0.67 9.99
N ASP A 17 -9.36 -0.62 10.29
CA ASP A 17 -8.85 -1.25 11.51
C ASP A 17 -7.51 -1.97 11.28
N GLY A 18 -6.98 -2.60 12.34
CA GLY A 18 -5.74 -3.38 12.30
C GLY A 18 -4.56 -2.63 11.69
N LEU A 19 -3.87 -3.27 10.73
CA LEU A 19 -2.74 -2.65 10.02
C LEU A 19 -3.17 -1.59 9.01
N PHE A 20 -4.42 -1.66 8.50
CA PHE A 20 -4.96 -0.65 7.58
C PHE A 20 -5.11 0.70 8.27
N LYS A 21 -5.36 0.71 9.59
CA LYS A 21 -5.32 1.95 10.40
C LYS A 21 -4.01 2.72 10.25
N LYS A 22 -2.87 2.03 10.09
CA LYS A 22 -1.54 2.67 9.97
C LYS A 22 -1.24 3.07 8.54
N SER A 23 -1.49 2.18 7.57
CA SER A 23 -1.16 2.41 6.16
C SER A 23 -2.28 1.99 5.22
N ARG A 24 -2.66 2.90 4.31
CA ARG A 24 -3.63 2.61 3.25
C ARG A 24 -3.12 1.58 2.25
N ASN A 25 -1.81 1.33 2.22
CA ASN A 25 -1.13 0.41 1.31
C ASN A 25 -0.32 -0.65 2.07
N ILE A 26 -0.84 -1.21 3.16
CA ILE A 26 -0.10 -2.21 3.96
C ILE A 26 0.46 -3.40 3.16
N ASN A 27 -0.25 -3.85 2.12
CA ASN A 27 0.27 -4.91 1.24
C ASN A 27 1.60 -4.52 0.58
N TYR A 28 1.69 -3.26 0.11
CA TYR A 28 2.93 -2.73 -0.47
C TYR A 28 4.04 -2.64 0.58
N VAL A 29 3.71 -2.37 1.85
CA VAL A 29 4.69 -2.36 2.94
C VAL A 29 5.26 -3.76 3.18
N GLY A 30 4.41 -4.78 3.24
CA GLY A 30 4.86 -6.17 3.39
C GLY A 30 5.69 -6.62 2.19
N GLU A 31 5.21 -6.34 0.98
CA GLU A 31 5.93 -6.64 -0.26
C GLU A 31 7.28 -5.90 -0.33
N PHE A 32 7.35 -4.66 0.16
CA PHE A 32 8.60 -3.90 0.25
C PHE A 32 9.62 -4.61 1.12
N PHE A 33 9.24 -5.09 2.30
CA PHE A 33 10.16 -5.79 3.20
C PHE A 33 10.65 -7.11 2.62
N ILE A 34 9.78 -7.84 1.90
CA ILE A 34 10.19 -9.04 1.17
C ILE A 34 11.23 -8.67 0.10
N TYR A 35 10.94 -7.70 -0.77
CA TYR A 35 11.89 -7.31 -1.82
C TYR A 35 13.17 -6.71 -1.28
N LEU A 36 13.08 -5.93 -0.19
CA LEU A 36 14.24 -5.38 0.48
C LEU A 36 15.12 -6.49 1.06
N SER A 37 14.54 -7.55 1.64
CA SER A 37 15.32 -8.68 2.15
C SER A 37 16.13 -9.36 1.05
N PHE A 38 15.56 -9.58 -0.14
CA PHE A 38 16.28 -10.12 -1.29
C PHE A 38 17.31 -9.14 -1.86
N ALA A 39 16.97 -7.85 -1.92
CA ALA A 39 17.89 -6.82 -2.38
C ALA A 39 19.09 -6.63 -1.44
N LEU A 40 18.93 -6.88 -0.14
CA LEU A 40 20.03 -6.88 0.84
C LEU A 40 20.84 -8.19 0.78
N LEU A 41 20.18 -9.33 0.56
CA LEU A 41 20.83 -10.64 0.44
C LEU A 41 21.84 -10.70 -0.70
N SER A 42 21.61 -9.94 -1.78
CA SER A 42 22.57 -9.83 -2.90
C SER A 42 23.89 -9.14 -2.51
N MET A 43 23.92 -8.42 -1.39
CA MET A 43 25.03 -7.55 -0.96
C MET A 43 25.48 -6.56 -2.03
N HIS A 44 24.58 -6.17 -2.94
CA HIS A 44 24.91 -5.30 -4.07
C HIS A 44 24.00 -4.07 -4.11
N TRP A 45 24.58 -2.87 -4.16
CA TRP A 45 23.82 -1.61 -4.13
C TRP A 45 22.86 -1.46 -5.33
N LEU A 46 23.22 -2.01 -6.49
CA LEU A 46 22.39 -1.95 -7.70
C LEU A 46 21.00 -2.59 -7.50
N THR A 47 20.87 -3.69 -6.75
CA THR A 47 19.54 -4.30 -6.51
C THR A 47 18.66 -3.41 -5.64
N ILE A 48 19.26 -2.65 -4.72
CA ILE A 48 18.55 -1.64 -3.93
C ILE A 48 18.10 -0.48 -4.84
N LEU A 49 18.97 -0.01 -5.74
CA LEU A 49 18.61 1.05 -6.69
C LEU A 49 17.44 0.62 -7.59
N ILE A 50 17.50 -0.60 -8.14
CA ILE A 50 16.42 -1.16 -8.96
C ILE A 50 15.11 -1.22 -8.18
N LEU A 51 15.15 -1.64 -6.91
CA LEU A 51 13.97 -1.65 -6.04
C LEU A 51 13.40 -0.24 -5.86
N ILE A 52 14.23 0.77 -5.58
CA ILE A 52 13.79 2.16 -5.41
C ILE A 52 13.13 2.69 -6.69
N VAL A 53 13.75 2.44 -7.85
CA VAL A 53 13.20 2.85 -9.16
C VAL A 53 11.86 2.17 -9.41
N PHE A 54 11.75 0.86 -9.14
CA PHE A 54 10.51 0.11 -9.29
C PHE A 54 9.39 0.64 -8.39
N VAL A 55 9.69 0.94 -7.11
CA VAL A 55 8.73 1.55 -6.19
C VAL A 55 8.27 2.92 -6.72
N GLY A 56 9.20 3.76 -7.18
CA GLY A 56 8.89 5.09 -7.70
C GLY A 56 8.03 5.08 -8.97
N ILE A 57 8.37 4.23 -9.94
CA ILE A 57 7.74 4.23 -11.27
C ILE A 57 6.46 3.37 -11.29
N VAL A 58 6.45 2.24 -10.58
CA VAL A 58 5.32 1.30 -10.65
C VAL A 58 4.40 1.46 -9.45
N TRP A 59 4.93 1.50 -8.23
CA TRP A 59 4.08 1.46 -7.05
C TRP A 59 3.43 2.79 -6.75
N VAL A 60 4.19 3.90 -6.76
CA VAL A 60 3.64 5.22 -6.41
C VAL A 60 2.43 5.59 -7.29
N PRO A 61 2.46 5.45 -8.63
CA PRO A 61 1.29 5.75 -9.46
C PRO A 61 0.10 4.84 -9.14
N ASN A 62 0.33 3.56 -8.89
CA ASN A 62 -0.72 2.60 -8.53
C ASN A 62 -1.32 2.90 -7.16
N MET A 63 -0.51 3.31 -6.18
CA MET A 63 -0.97 3.74 -4.86
C MET A 63 -1.86 4.98 -4.97
N ILE A 64 -1.49 5.97 -5.79
CA ILE A 64 -2.29 7.17 -6.02
C ILE A 64 -3.61 6.83 -6.73
N LYS A 65 -3.57 6.03 -7.81
CA LYS A 65 -4.77 5.59 -8.53
C LYS A 65 -5.73 4.85 -7.60
N LYS A 66 -5.19 4.00 -6.72
CA LYS A 66 -5.97 3.30 -5.68
C LYS A 66 -6.53 4.26 -4.64
N ASP A 67 -5.76 5.24 -4.17
CA ASP A 67 -6.20 6.25 -3.20
C ASP A 67 -7.38 7.05 -3.76
N LYS A 68 -7.30 7.48 -5.02
CA LYS A 68 -8.39 8.13 -5.74
C LYS A 68 -9.62 7.22 -5.88
N SER A 69 -9.43 5.94 -6.15
CA SER A 69 -10.54 4.98 -6.20
C SER A 69 -11.27 4.88 -4.85
N LEU A 70 -10.54 4.94 -3.73
CA LEU A 70 -11.10 4.88 -2.38
C LEU A 70 -11.79 6.17 -1.94
N SER A 71 -11.59 7.30 -2.62
CA SER A 71 -12.24 8.57 -2.25
C SER A 71 -13.75 8.58 -2.44
N ARG A 72 -14.32 7.54 -3.07
CA ARG A 72 -15.78 7.36 -3.20
C ARG A 72 -16.50 7.00 -1.90
N TYR A 73 -15.77 6.51 -0.90
CA TYR A 73 -16.35 6.10 0.37
C TYR A 73 -16.45 7.29 1.32
N SER A 74 -17.59 7.45 2.01
CA SER A 74 -17.84 8.55 2.95
C SER A 74 -16.79 8.60 4.08
N GLU A 75 -16.39 7.43 4.56
CA GLU A 75 -15.38 7.25 5.63
C GLU A 75 -13.97 7.65 5.19
N PHE A 76 -13.71 7.78 3.88
CA PHE A 76 -12.35 7.92 3.35
C PHE A 76 -11.65 9.19 3.84
N LYS A 77 -12.37 10.30 3.98
CA LYS A 77 -11.78 11.57 4.43
C LYS A 77 -11.17 11.42 5.83
N ASN A 78 -11.93 10.84 6.76
CA ASN A 78 -11.48 10.57 8.12
C ASN A 78 -10.39 9.48 8.15
N TYR A 79 -10.53 8.44 7.32
CA TYR A 79 -9.52 7.41 7.22
C TYR A 79 -8.17 7.97 6.71
N LYS A 80 -8.20 8.84 5.70
CA LYS A 80 -7.01 9.45 5.10
C LYS A 80 -6.26 10.37 6.07
N SER A 81 -6.96 11.10 6.94
CA SER A 81 -6.32 11.94 7.97
C SER A 81 -5.63 11.14 9.07
N ASN A 82 -6.10 9.91 9.33
CA ASN A 82 -5.60 9.05 10.41
C ASN A 82 -4.64 7.95 9.93
N SER A 83 -4.34 7.88 8.63
CA SER A 83 -3.47 6.86 8.04
C SER A 83 -2.47 7.48 7.07
N ARG A 84 -1.38 6.75 6.79
CA ARG A 84 -0.39 7.16 5.79
C ARG A 84 -0.61 6.45 4.47
N ILE A 85 -0.10 7.04 3.38
CA ILE A 85 -0.19 6.39 2.05
C ILE A 85 0.72 5.15 2.01
N PHE A 86 1.94 5.29 2.50
CA PHE A 86 2.98 4.29 2.68
C PHE A 86 3.69 4.65 3.99
N LEU A 87 4.19 3.64 4.72
CA LEU A 87 4.79 3.69 6.07
C LEU A 87 4.89 5.05 6.77
#